data_AF-A0A8D8GRX8-F1
#
_entry.id   AF-A0A8D8GRX8-F1
#
_cell.length_a   1.000
_cell.length_b   1.000
_cell.length_c   1.000
_cell.angle_alpha   90.00
_cell.angle_beta   90.00
_cell.angle_gamma   90.00
#
_symmetry.space_group_name_H-M   'P 1'
#
loop_
_entity.id
_entity.type
_entity.pdbx_description
1 polymer ?
#
loop_
_entity_poly.entity_id
_entity_poly.type
_entity_poly.pdbx_seq_one_letter_code
_entity_poly.pdbx_strand_id
1 'polypeptide(L)'
;MQEAPCRTESGQQCYSRVDDDGVLHRGCRGDLAADEIAACSGGSNCTICTGTGCNGNVFPPNRLRCHRCNSFLDKKCSNQLTGNATSAYCEVYSPYDSCYTRIRNDILERGCQSDLENSACIILDKKHCQTCEGNNCNEISKTKLKNSARKLDQTAWIMVAMLTVLFHLL
;
A
#
# COMPACT_ATOMS: atom_id res chain seq x y z
N MET A 1 -11.06 -0.54 -24.59
CA MET A 1 -11.57 -1.92 -24.37
C MET A 1 -13.02 -1.78 -23.96
N GLN A 2 -13.96 -2.36 -24.70
CA GLN A 2 -15.39 -2.22 -24.43
C GLN A 2 -15.76 -3.11 -23.25
N GLU A 3 -16.30 -2.55 -22.17
CA GLU A 3 -16.91 -3.32 -21.09
C GLU A 3 -18.14 -4.04 -21.67
N ALA A 4 -18.07 -5.38 -21.77
CA ALA A 4 -19.19 -6.17 -22.25
C ALA A 4 -20.05 -6.61 -21.06
N PRO A 5 -21.34 -6.22 -20.99
CA PRO A 5 -22.22 -6.69 -19.93
C PRO A 5 -22.41 -8.21 -20.02
N CYS A 6 -22.40 -8.88 -18.87
CA CYS A 6 -22.67 -10.31 -18.81
C CYS A 6 -24.06 -10.62 -19.33
N ARG A 7 -24.15 -11.56 -20.28
CA ARG A 7 -25.39 -11.86 -20.99
C ARG A 7 -26.49 -12.26 -20.01
N THR A 8 -27.71 -11.79 -20.26
CA THR A 8 -28.91 -12.11 -19.47
C THR A 8 -29.18 -13.61 -19.37
N GLU A 9 -28.85 -14.38 -20.42
CA GLU A 9 -28.98 -15.84 -20.47
C GLU A 9 -28.11 -16.58 -19.43
N SER A 10 -27.04 -15.94 -18.93
CA SER A 10 -26.17 -16.46 -17.88
C SER A 10 -26.56 -16.03 -16.46
N GLY A 11 -27.77 -15.46 -16.30
CA GLY A 11 -28.28 -14.97 -15.02
C GLY A 11 -27.70 -13.62 -14.59
N GLN A 12 -27.03 -12.88 -15.49
CA GLN A 12 -26.34 -11.61 -15.20
C GLN A 12 -25.34 -11.72 -14.03
N GLN A 13 -24.67 -12.88 -13.93
CA GLN A 13 -23.73 -13.13 -12.86
C GLN A 13 -22.31 -12.74 -13.28
N CYS A 14 -21.64 -11.99 -12.42
CA CYS A 14 -20.26 -11.55 -12.60
C CYS A 14 -19.37 -12.24 -11.56
N TYR A 15 -18.06 -12.26 -11.81
CA TYR A 15 -17.06 -12.62 -10.80
C TYR A 15 -16.04 -11.49 -10.57
N SER A 16 -15.45 -11.48 -9.38
CA SER A 16 -14.17 -10.85 -9.07
C SER A 16 -13.27 -11.90 -8.43
N ARG A 17 -12.05 -12.09 -8.93
CA ARG A 17 -11.08 -13.06 -8.40
C ARG A 17 -9.70 -12.43 -8.32
N VAL A 18 -8.95 -12.75 -7.28
CA VAL A 18 -7.50 -12.50 -7.21
C VAL A 18 -6.79 -13.82 -7.45
N ASP A 19 -5.82 -13.83 -8.35
CA ASP A 19 -4.92 -14.97 -8.54
C ASP A 19 -3.79 -15.00 -7.49
N ASP A 20 -2.91 -15.99 -7.60
CA ASP A 20 -1.80 -16.19 -6.66
C ASP A 20 -0.75 -15.06 -6.74
N ASP A 21 -0.70 -14.34 -7.87
CA ASP A 21 0.16 -13.17 -8.08
C ASP A 21 -0.49 -11.88 -7.57
N GLY A 22 -1.69 -11.94 -6.98
CA GLY A 22 -2.38 -10.76 -6.43
C GLY A 22 -3.13 -9.92 -7.47
N VAL A 23 -3.21 -10.37 -8.73
CA VAL A 23 -3.85 -9.65 -9.83
C VAL A 23 -5.36 -9.81 -9.77
N LEU A 24 -6.08 -8.69 -9.92
CA LEU A 24 -7.54 -8.68 -9.94
C LEU A 24 -8.09 -9.01 -11.33
N HIS A 25 -8.82 -10.11 -11.41
CA HIS A 25 -9.58 -10.54 -12.59
C HIS A 25 -11.07 -10.31 -12.37
N ARG A 26 -11.75 -9.86 -13.41
CA ARG A 26 -13.20 -9.64 -13.44
C ARG A 26 -13.76 -10.15 -14.77
N GLY A 27 -14.96 -10.69 -14.72
CA GLY A 27 -15.64 -11.15 -15.92
C GLY A 27 -17.01 -11.71 -15.59
N CYS A 28 -17.53 -12.52 -16.50
CA CYS A 28 -18.82 -13.16 -16.33
C CYS A 28 -18.65 -14.53 -15.71
N ARG A 29 -19.58 -14.92 -14.83
CA ARG A 29 -19.55 -16.24 -14.19
C ARG A 29 -19.51 -17.36 -15.25
N GLY A 30 -20.18 -17.18 -16.38
CA GLY A 30 -20.20 -18.14 -17.48
C GLY A 30 -18.85 -18.35 -18.17
N ASP A 31 -17.87 -17.49 -17.92
CA ASP A 31 -16.52 -17.62 -18.48
C ASP A 31 -15.61 -18.51 -17.60
N LEU A 32 -16.07 -18.87 -16.39
CA LEU A 32 -15.33 -19.70 -15.45
C LEU A 32 -15.63 -21.19 -15.65
N ALA A 33 -14.61 -22.03 -15.47
CA ALA A 33 -14.77 -23.47 -15.39
C ALA A 33 -15.49 -23.90 -14.10
N ALA A 34 -16.00 -25.13 -14.06
CA ALA A 34 -16.82 -25.61 -12.95
C ALA A 34 -16.08 -25.63 -11.60
N ASP A 35 -14.79 -25.95 -11.61
CA ASP A 35 -13.88 -25.91 -10.47
C ASP A 35 -13.57 -24.47 -10.03
N GLU A 36 -13.37 -23.54 -10.96
CA GLU A 36 -13.21 -22.12 -10.65
C GLU A 36 -14.47 -21.53 -10.00
N ILE A 37 -15.65 -21.88 -10.49
CA ILE A 37 -16.94 -21.49 -9.88
C ILE A 37 -17.04 -22.05 -8.45
N ALA A 38 -16.63 -23.31 -8.24
CA ALA A 38 -16.64 -23.93 -6.93
C ALA A 38 -15.68 -23.21 -5.96
N ALA A 39 -14.50 -22.79 -6.43
CA ALA A 39 -13.54 -22.02 -5.63
C ALA A 39 -14.12 -20.66 -5.14
N CYS A 40 -15.02 -20.06 -5.92
CA CYS A 40 -15.70 -18.81 -5.56
C CYS A 40 -16.80 -18.95 -4.49
N SER A 41 -17.14 -20.17 -4.08
CA SER A 41 -18.18 -20.43 -3.07
C SER A 41 -17.64 -20.54 -1.64
N GLY A 42 -16.32 -20.44 -1.43
CA GLY A 42 -15.70 -20.55 -0.10
C GLY A 42 -14.38 -19.80 0.11
N GLY A 43 -13.82 -19.16 -0.93
CA GLY A 43 -12.55 -18.43 -0.85
C GLY A 43 -12.70 -16.94 -0.54
N SER A 44 -11.72 -16.35 0.15
CA SER A 44 -11.61 -14.89 0.32
C SER A 44 -11.08 -14.17 -0.92
N ASN A 45 -10.58 -14.92 -1.90
CA ASN A 45 -9.98 -14.44 -3.14
C ASN A 45 -10.90 -14.54 -4.36
N CYS A 46 -12.13 -15.04 -4.24
CA CYS A 46 -13.12 -14.97 -5.33
C CYS A 46 -14.54 -14.71 -4.81
N THR A 47 -15.33 -13.94 -5.55
CA THR A 47 -16.76 -13.76 -5.30
C THR A 47 -17.54 -13.75 -6.61
N ILE A 48 -18.78 -14.24 -6.54
CA ILE A 48 -19.77 -14.15 -7.60
C ILE A 48 -20.89 -13.23 -7.10
N CYS A 49 -21.34 -12.31 -7.95
CA CYS A 49 -22.47 -11.43 -7.68
C CYS A 49 -23.45 -11.44 -8.85
N THR A 50 -24.67 -10.98 -8.59
CA THR A 50 -25.74 -10.90 -9.60
C THR A 50 -26.12 -9.44 -9.84
N GLY A 51 -26.27 -9.07 -11.11
CA GLY A 51 -26.71 -7.74 -11.54
C GLY A 51 -25.67 -7.02 -12.37
N THR A 52 -26.12 -6.07 -13.19
CA THR A 52 -25.27 -5.31 -14.11
C THR A 52 -24.15 -4.58 -13.37
N GLY A 53 -22.89 -4.89 -13.69
CA GLY A 53 -21.71 -4.23 -13.13
C GLY A 53 -21.50 -4.47 -11.62
N CYS A 54 -22.12 -5.48 -11.03
CA CYS A 54 -22.07 -5.72 -9.58
C CYS A 54 -20.64 -5.96 -9.04
N ASN A 55 -19.73 -6.42 -9.90
CA ASN A 55 -18.33 -6.68 -9.58
C ASN A 55 -17.44 -5.42 -9.63
N GLY A 56 -18.00 -4.22 -9.87
CA GLY A 56 -17.25 -2.97 -9.94
C GLY A 56 -16.69 -2.46 -8.61
N ASN A 57 -17.16 -2.99 -7.48
CA ASN A 57 -16.65 -2.66 -6.16
C ASN A 57 -15.19 -3.13 -5.98
N VAL A 58 -14.50 -2.50 -5.03
CA VAL A 58 -13.13 -2.87 -4.65
C VAL A 58 -13.10 -4.32 -4.17
N PHE A 59 -12.14 -5.08 -4.70
CA PHE A 59 -11.97 -6.48 -4.37
C PHE A 59 -10.48 -6.84 -4.26
N PRO A 60 -10.08 -7.59 -3.22
CA PRO A 60 -10.86 -7.96 -2.04
C PRO A 60 -11.23 -6.71 -1.21
N PRO A 61 -12.24 -6.75 -0.33
CA PRO A 61 -12.69 -5.56 0.42
C PRO A 61 -11.62 -4.93 1.31
N ASN A 62 -10.63 -5.72 1.73
CA ASN A 62 -9.48 -5.31 2.53
C ASN A 62 -8.26 -4.89 1.69
N ARG A 63 -8.40 -4.66 0.37
CA ARG A 63 -7.30 -4.19 -0.49
C ARG A 63 -6.76 -2.85 0.03
N LEU A 64 -5.48 -2.84 0.37
CA LEU A 64 -4.78 -1.66 0.89
C LEU A 64 -4.82 -0.51 -0.12
N ARG A 65 -4.92 0.71 0.39
CA ARG A 65 -4.67 1.93 -0.39
C ARG A 65 -3.57 2.76 0.25
N CYS A 66 -2.72 3.34 -0.58
CA CYS A 66 -1.59 4.16 -0.15
C CYS A 66 -1.61 5.47 -0.93
N HIS A 67 -0.88 6.47 -0.43
CA HIS A 67 -0.46 7.56 -1.30
C HIS A 67 0.49 7.02 -2.36
N ARG A 68 0.20 7.27 -3.64
CA ARG A 68 0.98 6.83 -4.80
C ARG A 68 1.36 8.05 -5.61
N CYS A 69 2.63 8.45 -5.55
CA CYS A 69 3.15 9.60 -6.28
C CYS A 69 4.68 9.58 -6.32
N ASN A 70 5.26 10.39 -7.21
CA ASN A 70 6.69 10.71 -7.16
C ASN A 70 6.92 12.22 -7.37
N SER A 71 7.96 12.73 -6.72
CA SER A 71 8.31 14.16 -6.74
C SER A 71 9.01 14.66 -8.01
N PHE A 72 9.29 13.74 -8.94
CA PHE A 72 9.74 14.12 -10.27
C PHE A 72 8.56 14.64 -11.09
N LEU A 73 7.45 13.91 -11.12
CA LEU A 73 6.22 14.28 -11.84
C LEU A 73 5.36 15.30 -11.09
N ASP A 74 5.25 15.21 -9.75
CA ASP A 74 4.51 16.16 -8.93
C ASP A 74 5.32 16.60 -7.72
N LYS A 75 5.82 17.84 -7.75
CA LYS A 75 6.62 18.42 -6.65
C LYS A 75 5.90 18.39 -5.30
N LYS A 76 4.55 18.45 -5.28
CA LYS A 76 3.76 18.37 -4.05
C LYS A 76 3.89 17.01 -3.35
N CYS A 77 4.30 15.95 -4.05
CA CYS A 77 4.54 14.64 -3.46
C CYS A 77 5.59 14.69 -2.34
N SER A 78 6.56 15.62 -2.41
CA SER A 78 7.58 15.83 -1.36
C SER A 78 7.05 16.46 -0.07
N ASN A 79 5.87 17.09 -0.11
CA ASN A 79 5.25 17.70 1.05
C ASN A 79 4.67 16.62 1.98
N GLN A 80 4.32 17.03 3.19
CA GLN A 80 3.40 16.24 4.01
C GLN A 80 2.07 16.17 3.27
N LEU A 81 1.52 14.98 3.10
CA LEU A 81 0.23 14.79 2.47
C LEU A 81 -0.88 14.85 3.52
N THR A 82 -2.02 15.40 3.11
CA THR A 82 -3.27 15.39 3.87
C THR A 82 -4.40 15.03 2.91
N GLY A 83 -5.41 14.31 3.40
CA GLY A 83 -6.54 13.85 2.58
C GLY A 83 -6.16 12.74 1.59
N ASN A 84 -6.88 12.65 0.46
CA ASN A 84 -6.86 11.47 -0.41
C ASN A 84 -6.47 11.76 -1.87
N ALA A 85 -5.93 12.95 -2.19
CA ALA A 85 -5.69 13.36 -3.57
C ALA A 85 -4.75 12.43 -4.37
N THR A 86 -3.78 11.83 -3.69
CA THR A 86 -2.85 10.83 -4.28
C THR A 86 -3.14 9.41 -3.79
N SER A 87 -4.26 9.20 -3.10
CA SER A 87 -4.62 7.89 -2.55
C SER A 87 -5.17 6.99 -3.66
N ALA A 88 -4.53 5.84 -3.86
CA ALA A 88 -4.98 4.83 -4.80
C ALA A 88 -4.77 3.42 -4.21
N TYR A 89 -5.61 2.48 -4.63
CA TYR A 89 -5.46 1.08 -4.26
C TYR A 89 -4.14 0.52 -4.80
N CYS A 90 -3.55 -0.40 -4.05
CA CYS A 90 -2.43 -1.19 -4.52
C CYS A 90 -2.89 -2.05 -5.71
N GLU A 91 -2.06 -2.12 -6.75
CA GLU A 91 -2.37 -2.84 -7.98
C GLU A 91 -2.34 -4.34 -7.71
N VAL A 92 -1.30 -4.78 -7.01
CA VAL A 92 -1.15 -6.14 -6.53
C VAL A 92 -1.80 -6.25 -5.15
N TYR A 93 -2.69 -7.23 -4.97
CA TYR A 93 -3.25 -7.53 -3.66
C TYR A 93 -2.28 -8.40 -2.86
N SER A 94 -1.97 -7.98 -1.64
CA SER A 94 -1.30 -8.81 -0.64
C SER A 94 -2.00 -8.65 0.72
N PRO A 95 -2.32 -9.74 1.44
CA PRO A 95 -3.02 -9.67 2.73
C PRO A 95 -2.29 -8.87 3.81
N TYR A 96 -0.96 -8.81 3.74
CA TYR A 96 -0.09 -8.12 4.71
C TYR A 96 0.75 -7.04 4.03
N ASP A 97 0.15 -6.34 3.07
CA ASP A 97 0.81 -5.27 2.34
C ASP A 97 1.11 -4.06 3.25
N SER A 98 2.05 -3.23 2.80
CA SER A 98 2.44 -2.02 3.50
C SER A 98 2.64 -0.87 2.51
N CYS A 99 2.39 0.35 2.98
CA CYS A 99 2.73 1.53 2.21
C CYS A 99 4.20 1.88 2.45
N TYR A 100 4.88 2.42 1.45
CA TYR A 100 6.22 2.96 1.59
C TYR A 100 6.29 4.45 1.28
N THR A 101 7.29 5.12 1.86
CA THR A 101 7.84 6.41 1.42
C THR A 101 9.36 6.24 1.32
N ARG A 102 9.94 6.49 0.14
CA ARG A 102 11.39 6.36 -0.07
C ARG A 102 11.98 7.50 -0.87
N ILE A 103 13.29 7.71 -0.75
CA ILE A 103 14.05 8.68 -1.52
C ILE A 103 15.11 7.93 -2.34
N ARG A 104 15.07 8.09 -3.66
CA ARG A 104 16.08 7.58 -4.60
C ARG A 104 16.50 8.71 -5.53
N ASN A 105 17.80 8.95 -5.68
CA ASN A 105 18.34 10.04 -6.52
C ASN A 105 17.67 11.41 -6.22
N ASP A 106 17.46 11.69 -4.93
CA ASP A 106 16.74 12.85 -4.39
C ASP A 106 15.26 13.00 -4.83
N ILE A 107 14.68 11.99 -5.48
CA ILE A 107 13.25 11.89 -5.78
C ILE A 107 12.57 11.14 -4.64
N LEU A 108 11.58 11.78 -3.99
CA LEU A 108 10.66 11.09 -3.09
C LEU A 108 9.60 10.32 -3.90
N GLU A 109 9.42 9.06 -3.55
CA GLU A 109 8.48 8.11 -4.12
C GLU A 109 7.61 7.51 -3.01
N ARG A 110 6.32 7.35 -3.29
CA ARG A 110 5.33 6.71 -2.41
C ARG A 110 4.58 5.64 -3.18
N GLY A 111 4.27 4.51 -2.54
CA GLY A 111 3.57 3.41 -3.17
C GLY A 111 3.25 2.28 -2.20
N CYS A 112 2.82 1.15 -2.75
CA CYS A 112 2.59 -0.09 -2.02
C CYS A 112 3.79 -1.02 -2.17
N GLN A 113 4.10 -1.81 -1.14
CA GLN A 113 5.20 -2.76 -1.18
C GLN A 113 4.93 -3.89 -2.19
N SER A 114 3.68 -4.36 -2.27
CA SER A 114 3.24 -5.39 -3.22
C SER A 114 3.44 -5.01 -4.70
N ASP A 115 3.40 -3.72 -5.03
CA ASP A 115 3.60 -3.23 -6.41
C ASP A 115 5.07 -3.27 -6.86
N LEU A 116 6.00 -3.70 -6.00
CA LEU A 116 7.43 -3.79 -6.28
C LEU A 116 7.92 -5.22 -6.20
N GLU A 117 8.80 -5.62 -7.12
CA GLU A 117 9.47 -6.93 -7.11
C GLU A 117 10.30 -7.16 -5.83
N ASN A 118 10.91 -6.09 -5.30
CA ASN A 118 11.80 -6.13 -4.14
C ASN A 118 11.30 -5.17 -3.05
N SER A 119 11.77 -5.38 -1.81
CA SER A 119 11.46 -4.47 -0.70
C SER A 119 11.74 -3.01 -1.07
N ALA A 120 10.77 -2.12 -0.84
CA ALA A 120 10.87 -0.70 -1.15
C ALA A 120 12.08 -0.05 -0.46
N CYS A 121 12.36 -0.51 0.76
CA CYS A 121 13.46 -0.06 1.62
C CYS A 121 14.70 -0.94 1.53
N ILE A 122 14.79 -1.85 0.56
CA ILE A 122 16.00 -2.66 0.38
C ILE A 122 17.22 -1.74 0.23
N ILE A 123 18.25 -1.97 1.06
CA ILE A 123 19.52 -1.23 1.06
C ILE A 123 19.39 0.27 1.41
N LEU A 124 18.20 0.74 1.83
CA LEU A 124 17.98 2.12 2.26
C LEU A 124 17.93 2.21 3.79
N ASP A 125 18.56 3.25 4.36
CA ASP A 125 18.47 3.52 5.79
C ASP A 125 17.12 4.19 6.16
N LYS A 126 16.88 4.35 7.47
CA LYS A 126 15.66 5.00 8.00
C LYS A 126 15.52 6.49 7.64
N LYS A 127 16.55 7.15 7.13
CA LYS A 127 16.50 8.53 6.61
C LYS A 127 16.04 8.59 5.16
N HIS A 128 16.15 7.47 4.44
CA HIS A 128 15.81 7.37 3.03
C HIS A 128 14.61 6.50 2.75
N CYS A 129 14.16 5.68 3.71
CA CYS A 129 12.97 4.87 3.52
C CYS A 129 12.24 4.58 4.84
N GLN A 130 10.92 4.52 4.75
CA GLN A 130 10.04 4.04 5.80
C GLN A 130 8.86 3.30 5.18
N THR A 131 8.47 2.20 5.81
CA THR A 131 7.17 1.54 5.59
C THR A 131 6.22 1.82 6.74
N CYS A 132 4.94 1.66 6.49
CA CYS A 132 3.88 1.75 7.49
C CYS A 132 2.68 0.90 7.08
N GLU A 133 1.85 0.58 8.07
CA GLU A 133 0.64 -0.23 7.89
C GLU A 133 -0.61 0.64 7.97
N GLY A 134 -1.64 0.24 7.23
CA GLY A 134 -2.93 0.93 7.18
C GLY A 134 -3.07 1.92 6.02
N ASN A 135 -4.33 2.23 5.73
CA ASN A 135 -4.68 3.05 4.57
C ASN A 135 -4.03 4.44 4.64
N ASN A 136 -3.32 4.83 3.57
CA ASN A 136 -2.71 6.15 3.40
C ASN A 136 -1.74 6.56 4.52
N CYS A 137 -1.19 5.62 5.29
CA CYS A 137 -0.27 5.92 6.40
C CYS A 137 1.03 6.61 5.96
N ASN A 138 1.38 6.51 4.66
CA ASN A 138 2.62 6.99 4.09
C ASN A 138 2.53 8.48 3.71
N GLU A 139 2.24 9.34 4.69
CA GLU A 139 1.96 10.78 4.52
C GLU A 139 3.18 11.70 4.80
N ILE A 140 4.24 11.17 5.42
CA ILE A 140 5.37 11.99 5.93
C ILE A 140 6.10 12.77 4.83
N SER A 141 6.50 14.02 5.08
CA SER A 141 7.26 14.82 4.10
C SER A 141 8.70 14.30 3.88
N LYS A 142 9.32 14.70 2.76
CA LYS A 142 10.74 14.41 2.45
C LYS A 142 11.68 14.84 3.57
N THR A 143 11.47 16.03 4.12
CA THR A 143 12.26 16.59 5.22
C THR A 143 12.07 15.79 6.51
N LYS A 144 10.84 15.37 6.81
CA LYS A 144 10.54 14.55 7.99
C LYS A 144 11.20 13.17 7.88
N LEU A 145 11.13 12.53 6.72
CA LEU A 145 11.81 11.26 6.45
C LEU A 145 13.34 11.35 6.64
N LYS A 146 14.01 12.36 6.06
CA LYS A 146 15.45 12.58 6.26
C LYS A 146 15.84 12.78 7.73
N ASN A 147 14.91 13.29 8.54
CA ASN A 147 15.10 13.54 9.97
C ASN A 147 14.64 12.38 10.87
N SER A 148 14.02 11.32 10.36
CA SER A 148 13.51 10.19 11.16
C SER A 148 14.60 9.46 11.96
N ALA A 149 15.88 9.56 11.57
CA ALA A 149 16.99 9.03 12.34
C ALA A 149 17.57 9.98 13.42
N ARG A 150 16.98 11.18 13.63
CA ARG A 150 17.40 12.10 14.71
C ARG A 150 16.82 11.76 16.08
N LYS A 151 16.04 10.67 16.22
CA LYS A 151 15.66 10.12 17.53
C LYS A 151 16.72 9.14 18.08
N LEU A 152 18.01 9.45 17.95
CA LEU A 152 19.01 8.91 18.88
C LEU A 152 19.18 9.92 20.01
N ASP A 153 18.49 9.65 21.11
CA ASP A 153 18.94 9.86 22.49
C ASP A 153 19.51 11.24 22.87
N GLN A 154 18.63 12.20 23.19
CA GLN A 154 19.01 13.40 23.95
C GLN A 154 19.15 13.13 25.47
N THR A 155 18.83 11.91 25.93
CA THR A 155 18.84 11.56 27.36
C THR A 155 20.21 11.10 27.86
N ALA A 156 21.04 10.49 27.00
CA ALA A 156 22.40 10.08 27.36
C ALA A 156 23.33 11.25 27.72
N TRP A 157 23.21 12.40 27.04
CA TRP A 157 24.01 13.59 27.34
C TRP A 157 23.71 14.17 28.72
N ILE A 158 22.44 14.14 29.15
CA ILE A 158 22.02 14.64 30.47
C ILE A 158 22.54 13.72 31.58
N MET A 159 22.49 12.40 31.37
CA MET A 159 22.99 11.42 32.35
C MET A 159 24.52 11.49 32.52
N VAL A 160 25.26 11.68 31.44
CA VAL A 160 26.73 11.85 31.49
C VAL A 160 27.11 13.17 32.19
N ALA A 161 26.40 14.27 31.91
CA ALA A 161 26.63 15.54 32.58
C ALA A 161 26.38 15.45 34.10
N MET A 162 25.31 14.80 34.53
CA MET A 162 24.97 14.62 35.95
C MET A 162 26.03 13.80 36.71
N LEU A 163 26.58 12.75 36.10
CA LEU A 163 27.67 11.95 36.68
C LEU A 163 28.98 12.74 36.80
N THR A 164 29.31 13.58 35.82
CA THR A 164 30.50 14.43 35.89
C THR A 164 30.41 15.53 36.95
N VAL A 165 29.21 16.08 37.20
CA VAL A 165 28.97 17.08 38.25
C VAL A 165 29.09 16.46 39.64
N LEU A 166 28.63 15.21 39.84
CA LEU A 166 28.79 14.50 41.11
C LEU A 166 30.26 14.22 41.46
N PHE A 167 31.10 13.97 40.46
CA PHE A 167 32.54 13.72 40.65
C PHE A 167 33.37 14.97 40.97
N HIS A 168 32.86 16.16 40.71
CA HIS A 168 33.53 17.43 41.06
C HIS A 168 33.05 18.02 42.39
N LEU A 169 32.08 17.36 43.05
CA LEU A 169 31.53 17.75 44.34
C LEU A 169 31.85 16.73 45.46
N LEU A 170 32.75 15.79 45.20
CA LEU A 170 33.34 14.85 46.17
C LEU A 170 34.85 15.11 46.30
#